data_AF-A0A941BU16-F1
#
_entry.id   AF-A0A941BU16-F1
#
_cell.length_a   1.000
_cell.length_b   1.000
_cell.length_c   1.000
_cell.angle_alpha   90.00
_cell.angle_beta   90.00
_cell.angle_gamma   90.00
#
_symmetry.space_group_name_H-M   'P 1'
#
loop_
_entity.id
_entity.type
_entity.pdbx_description
1 polymer ?
#
loop_
_entity_poly.entity_id
_entity_poly.type
_entity_poly.pdbx_seq_one_letter_code
_entity_poly.pdbx_strand_id
1 'polypeptide(L)'
;MSDDHWNLSDTVGARQELSVILPVRLLRQAPDVTDWTEGPFPFQLGARRTDTETRSTYFTPASARTLYGTPRRPRRWHRPVDVERDGLRLLGMEVLQTAVTSRARQALAVLHFSVEVPLLPVLRALAGRRPDGAGTPLTGPFAPATLFAGIAEAPDPEAPSTLARPYTIAFMTPTAQHVPALRTGPDGQLPGSADQWLWQLASCSTPADFPLPPEVTGRLLRDVIRISADWSALVLRQGAAFLGHRADNGEGDFFDFGARHFRSVYLDALLLGTLQRDRIDELTDELSEVFDSARIARRVAALERNIAVFRSTYWRQHLTAHGPANDLLLAYQEQHRLPARFGEILAEAADYSRLVQTQESQQISGALGVLTILGLPLGTALGILQVLDDHSVSHLLLALGLSVVVTGGALTTRYGRLVMSSLRGGSGAPGEPGGRHGS
;
A
#
# COMPACT_ATOMS: atom_id res chain seq x y z
N MET A 1 9.87 43.18 16.58
CA MET A 1 9.23 43.13 15.24
C MET A 1 8.48 41.82 15.21
N SER A 2 7.16 41.88 15.02
CA SER A 2 6.22 40.79 15.32
C SER A 2 6.45 39.54 14.45
N ASP A 3 6.47 38.37 15.08
CA ASP A 3 6.53 37.03 14.49
C ASP A 3 5.19 36.57 13.85
N ASP A 4 4.21 37.48 13.70
CA ASP A 4 2.86 37.16 13.18
C ASP A 4 2.79 36.80 11.69
N HIS A 5 3.85 37.00 10.91
CA HIS A 5 3.82 36.82 9.45
C HIS A 5 3.83 35.36 8.97
N TRP A 6 3.89 34.38 9.89
CA TRP A 6 4.17 32.97 9.56
C TRP A 6 2.99 32.02 9.79
N ASN A 7 1.86 32.50 10.31
CA ASN A 7 0.74 31.64 10.68
C ASN A 7 -0.27 31.48 9.54
N LEU A 8 -0.30 30.29 8.93
CA LEU A 8 -1.31 29.94 7.91
C LEU A 8 -2.71 29.72 8.49
N SER A 9 -2.88 29.76 9.82
CA SER A 9 -4.17 29.47 10.47
C SER A 9 -5.29 30.44 10.07
N ASP A 10 -4.95 31.70 9.77
CA ASP A 10 -5.92 32.73 9.40
C ASP A 10 -5.79 33.17 7.93
N THR A 11 -4.90 32.52 7.18
CA THR A 11 -4.57 32.92 5.80
C THR A 11 -5.47 32.20 4.79
N VAL A 12 -6.17 32.97 3.96
CA VAL A 12 -7.01 32.47 2.84
C VAL A 12 -6.31 32.70 1.51
N GLY A 13 -5.91 31.62 0.83
CA GLY A 13 -5.30 31.69 -0.49
C GLY A 13 -6.24 32.25 -1.56
N ALA A 14 -5.69 32.74 -2.68
CA ALA A 14 -6.48 33.17 -3.83
C ALA A 14 -7.26 32.00 -4.44
N ARG A 15 -6.64 30.82 -4.46
CA ARG A 15 -7.27 29.53 -4.75
C ARG A 15 -6.86 28.53 -3.69
N GLN A 16 -7.84 27.79 -3.16
CA GLN A 16 -7.59 26.71 -2.22
C GLN A 16 -8.41 25.49 -2.61
N GLU A 17 -7.71 24.37 -2.78
CA GLU A 17 -8.29 23.11 -3.18
C GLU A 17 -7.78 22.00 -2.26
N LEU A 18 -8.64 21.01 -2.04
CA LEU A 18 -8.35 19.90 -1.15
C LEU A 18 -8.87 18.61 -1.79
N SER A 19 -8.01 17.59 -1.86
CA SER A 19 -8.44 16.22 -2.11
C SER A 19 -8.22 15.40 -0.85
N VAL A 20 -9.25 14.68 -0.41
CA VAL A 20 -9.19 13.82 0.79
C VAL A 20 -9.28 12.37 0.36
N ILE A 21 -8.28 11.56 0.71
CA ILE A 21 -8.25 10.13 0.43
C ILE A 21 -8.62 9.37 1.70
N LEU A 22 -9.60 8.47 1.59
CA LEU A 22 -10.12 7.65 2.68
C LEU A 22 -10.07 6.17 2.27
N PRO A 23 -9.62 5.25 3.12
CA PRO A 23 -9.91 3.84 2.89
C PRO A 23 -11.41 3.60 3.04
N VAL A 24 -11.99 2.77 2.19
CA VAL A 24 -13.39 2.34 2.27
C VAL A 24 -13.53 0.87 1.90
N ARG A 25 -14.62 0.25 2.33
CA ARG A 25 -14.97 -1.13 1.98
C ARG A 25 -16.20 -1.14 1.09
N LEU A 26 -16.02 -1.51 -0.17
CA LEU A 26 -17.10 -1.65 -1.13
C LEU A 26 -18.10 -2.72 -0.68
N LEU A 27 -19.39 -2.40 -0.75
CA LEU A 27 -20.47 -3.34 -0.46
C LEU A 27 -20.66 -4.35 -1.60
N ARG A 28 -20.33 -3.95 -2.84
CA ARG A 28 -20.44 -4.74 -4.07
C ARG A 28 -19.16 -4.61 -4.90
N GLN A 29 -18.87 -5.60 -5.76
CA GLN A 29 -17.64 -5.61 -6.55
C GLN A 29 -17.54 -4.47 -7.58
N ALA A 30 -18.68 -3.96 -8.05
CA ALA A 30 -18.78 -2.74 -8.84
C ALA A 30 -19.97 -1.92 -8.30
N PRO A 31 -19.90 -0.57 -8.33
CA PRO A 31 -21.05 0.26 -8.08
C PRO A 31 -22.06 0.05 -9.23
N ASP A 32 -23.03 -0.84 -9.02
CA ASP A 32 -24.14 -1.08 -9.94
C ASP A 32 -25.23 -0.01 -9.76
N VAL A 33 -24.81 1.24 -9.61
CA VAL A 33 -25.68 2.37 -9.28
C VAL A 33 -25.57 3.37 -10.42
N THR A 34 -26.73 3.72 -10.99
CA THR A 34 -26.90 4.64 -12.13
C THR A 34 -26.16 5.97 -12.00
N ASP A 35 -25.82 6.36 -10.78
CA ASP A 35 -25.26 7.66 -10.45
C ASP A 35 -23.72 7.67 -10.41
N TRP A 36 -23.07 6.53 -10.62
CA TRP A 36 -21.61 6.39 -10.66
C TRP A 36 -21.12 6.09 -12.06
N THR A 37 -20.31 6.98 -12.61
CA THR A 37 -19.75 6.85 -13.96
C THR A 37 -18.36 6.22 -13.88
N GLU A 38 -18.04 5.33 -14.84
CA GLU A 38 -16.71 4.75 -14.98
C GLU A 38 -15.64 5.84 -15.23
N GLY A 39 -14.46 5.63 -14.65
CA GLY A 39 -13.32 6.52 -14.75
C GLY A 39 -13.19 7.48 -13.56
N PRO A 40 -12.08 8.23 -13.50
CA PRO A 40 -11.89 9.24 -12.48
C PRO A 40 -12.79 10.46 -12.72
N PHE A 41 -12.92 11.33 -11.73
CA PHE A 41 -13.68 12.56 -11.83
C PHE A 41 -13.03 13.49 -12.87
N PRO A 42 -13.77 13.93 -13.91
CA PRO A 42 -13.21 14.71 -14.99
C PRO A 42 -13.21 16.21 -14.67
N PHE A 43 -12.03 16.82 -14.62
CA PHE A 43 -11.90 18.30 -14.52
C PHE A 43 -11.75 18.94 -15.91
N GLN A 44 -12.53 19.98 -16.17
CA GLN A 44 -12.56 20.75 -17.42
C GLN A 44 -11.93 22.14 -17.27
N LEU A 45 -11.37 22.67 -18.37
CA LEU A 45 -10.69 23.98 -18.49
C LEU A 45 -10.55 24.22 -19.98
N GLY A 46 -11.38 25.11 -20.51
CA GLY A 46 -11.58 25.25 -21.95
C GLY A 46 -11.88 23.91 -22.62
N ALA A 47 -11.18 23.62 -23.72
CA ALA A 47 -11.37 22.39 -24.50
C ALA A 47 -10.70 21.12 -23.92
N ARG A 48 -9.91 21.24 -22.84
CA ARG A 48 -9.19 20.11 -22.25
C ARG A 48 -10.01 19.45 -21.14
N ARG A 49 -10.04 18.12 -21.11
CA ARG A 49 -10.69 17.30 -20.08
C ARG A 49 -9.68 16.32 -19.47
N THR A 50 -9.78 16.04 -18.18
CA THR A 50 -8.90 15.07 -17.48
C THR A 50 -9.64 13.78 -17.15
N ASP A 51 -9.99 13.04 -18.19
CA ASP A 51 -10.63 11.72 -18.11
C ASP A 51 -9.61 10.56 -18.14
N THR A 52 -10.12 9.32 -18.10
CA THR A 52 -9.32 8.09 -18.18
C THR A 52 -8.40 8.09 -19.39
N GLU A 53 -8.90 8.47 -20.57
CA GLU A 53 -8.13 8.45 -21.82
C GLU A 53 -6.94 9.40 -21.72
N THR A 54 -7.20 10.67 -21.37
CA THR A 54 -6.17 11.70 -21.28
C THR A 54 -5.16 11.36 -20.19
N ARG A 55 -5.62 10.98 -18.99
CA ARG A 55 -4.72 10.70 -17.86
C ARG A 55 -3.89 9.45 -18.09
N SER A 56 -4.40 8.44 -18.79
CA SER A 56 -3.64 7.21 -19.10
C SER A 56 -2.37 7.47 -19.90
N THR A 57 -2.33 8.53 -20.70
CA THR A 57 -1.13 8.90 -21.49
C THR A 57 0.07 9.31 -20.63
N TYR A 58 -0.17 9.75 -19.39
CA TYR A 58 0.88 10.17 -18.46
C TYR A 58 1.57 8.99 -17.78
N PHE A 59 0.99 7.80 -17.86
CA PHE A 59 1.37 6.63 -17.08
C PHE A 59 1.80 5.47 -17.98
N THR A 60 2.67 4.59 -17.46
CA THR A 60 2.92 3.33 -18.15
C THR A 60 1.62 2.50 -18.22
N PRO A 61 1.45 1.62 -19.23
CA PRO A 61 0.23 0.82 -19.35
C PRO A 61 -0.10 -0.03 -18.11
N ALA A 62 0.90 -0.45 -17.33
CA ALA A 62 0.68 -1.20 -16.10
C ALA A 62 0.11 -0.31 -14.97
N SER A 63 0.65 0.88 -14.79
CA SER A 63 0.15 1.86 -13.82
C SER A 63 -1.25 2.33 -14.19
N ALA A 64 -1.50 2.63 -15.48
CA ALA A 64 -2.82 3.02 -15.96
C ALA A 64 -3.87 1.92 -15.71
N ARG A 65 -3.55 0.65 -15.99
CA ARG A 65 -4.45 -0.48 -15.66
C ARG A 65 -4.70 -0.63 -14.16
N THR A 66 -3.73 -0.27 -13.33
CA THR A 66 -3.87 -0.32 -11.88
C THR A 66 -4.83 0.77 -11.38
N LEU A 67 -4.70 1.99 -11.92
CA LEU A 67 -5.49 3.15 -11.51
C LEU A 67 -6.90 3.19 -12.12
N TYR A 68 -7.07 2.71 -13.36
CA TYR A 68 -8.32 2.85 -14.10
C TYR A 68 -8.99 1.51 -14.42
N GLY A 69 -8.22 0.42 -14.44
CA GLY A 69 -8.71 -0.90 -14.85
C GLY A 69 -8.60 -1.13 -16.36
N THR A 70 -9.52 -1.92 -16.89
CA THR A 70 -9.67 -2.18 -18.32
C THR A 70 -11.14 -1.99 -18.69
N PRO A 71 -11.49 -1.80 -19.98
CA PRO A 71 -12.89 -1.66 -20.38
C PRO A 71 -13.81 -2.82 -19.96
N ARG A 72 -13.23 -4.02 -19.72
CA ARG A 72 -13.97 -5.19 -19.23
C ARG A 72 -14.02 -5.30 -17.70
N ARG A 73 -13.13 -4.60 -17.02
CA ARG A 73 -12.94 -4.63 -15.56
C ARG A 73 -12.49 -3.25 -15.09
N PRO A 74 -13.40 -2.26 -15.07
CA PRO A 74 -13.10 -0.96 -14.52
C PRO A 74 -12.72 -1.06 -13.05
N ARG A 75 -11.90 -0.12 -12.59
CA ARG A 75 -11.44 -0.06 -11.20
C ARG A 75 -11.74 1.28 -10.54
N ARG A 76 -12.15 2.28 -11.30
CA ARG A 76 -12.38 3.61 -10.79
C ARG A 76 -13.71 4.12 -11.30
N TRP A 77 -14.45 4.74 -10.40
CA TRP A 77 -15.73 5.36 -10.69
C TRP A 77 -15.78 6.71 -10.01
N HIS A 78 -16.59 7.61 -10.54
CA HIS A 78 -16.82 8.91 -9.95
C HIS A 78 -18.31 9.27 -9.94
N ARG A 79 -18.64 10.20 -9.06
CA ARG A 79 -19.96 10.82 -8.96
C ARG A 79 -19.79 12.32 -8.75
N PRO A 80 -20.38 13.17 -9.61
CA PRO A 80 -20.46 14.60 -9.34
C PRO A 80 -21.37 14.87 -8.14
N VAL A 81 -20.94 15.81 -7.33
CA VAL A 81 -21.64 16.28 -6.15
C VAL A 81 -21.49 17.78 -6.14
N ASP A 82 -22.54 18.49 -5.73
CA ASP A 82 -22.43 19.93 -5.53
C ASP A 82 -23.10 20.25 -4.20
N VAL A 83 -22.30 20.18 -3.14
CA VAL A 83 -22.76 20.43 -1.78
C VAL A 83 -21.78 21.35 -1.09
N GLU A 84 -22.29 22.43 -0.53
CA GLU A 84 -21.50 23.44 0.16
C GLU A 84 -21.94 23.57 1.62
N ARG A 85 -20.96 23.68 2.52
CA ARG A 85 -21.18 23.90 3.94
C ARG A 85 -19.91 24.48 4.58
N ASP A 86 -20.07 25.51 5.40
CA ASP A 86 -18.99 26.07 6.24
C ASP A 86 -17.73 26.45 5.42
N GLY A 87 -17.93 26.99 4.20
CA GLY A 87 -16.85 27.39 3.29
C GLY A 87 -16.10 26.23 2.61
N LEU A 88 -16.63 25.01 2.70
CA LEU A 88 -16.18 23.84 1.96
C LEU A 88 -17.24 23.46 0.92
N ARG A 89 -16.84 23.32 -0.34
CA ARG A 89 -17.73 22.84 -1.41
C ARG A 89 -17.17 21.56 -2.00
N LEU A 90 -17.92 20.47 -1.83
CA LEU A 90 -17.62 19.17 -2.43
C LEU A 90 -18.06 19.20 -3.91
N LEU A 91 -17.10 19.06 -4.82
CA LEU A 91 -17.29 19.10 -6.28
C LEU A 91 -17.59 17.73 -6.89
N GLY A 92 -17.15 16.68 -6.20
CA GLY A 92 -17.23 15.33 -6.69
C GLY A 92 -16.48 14.35 -5.81
N MET A 93 -16.82 13.08 -6.00
CA MET A 93 -16.19 11.98 -5.30
C MET A 93 -15.80 10.87 -6.27
N GLU A 94 -14.78 10.13 -5.90
CA GLU A 94 -14.28 8.98 -6.63
C GLU A 94 -14.17 7.77 -5.71
N VAL A 95 -14.23 6.58 -6.30
CA VAL A 95 -13.91 5.32 -5.65
C VAL A 95 -12.96 4.54 -6.55
N LEU A 96 -11.84 4.10 -5.99
CA LEU A 96 -10.79 3.31 -6.64
C LEU A 96 -10.68 1.94 -5.95
N GLN A 97 -11.12 0.90 -6.64
CA GLN A 97 -11.00 -0.48 -6.17
C GLN A 97 -9.56 -0.97 -6.21
N THR A 98 -9.07 -1.41 -5.07
CA THR A 98 -7.73 -2.03 -4.95
C THR A 98 -7.74 -3.44 -5.56
N ALA A 99 -6.64 -3.92 -6.15
CA ALA A 99 -6.58 -5.26 -6.76
C ALA A 99 -6.36 -6.41 -5.78
N VAL A 100 -6.62 -6.16 -4.51
CA VAL A 100 -6.19 -7.00 -3.42
C VAL A 100 -6.96 -8.33 -3.45
N THR A 101 -6.21 -9.43 -3.51
CA THR A 101 -6.74 -10.79 -3.66
C THR A 101 -7.40 -11.32 -2.38
N SER A 102 -6.88 -10.98 -1.20
CA SER A 102 -7.38 -11.44 0.11
C SER A 102 -8.54 -10.60 0.65
N ARG A 103 -8.67 -9.36 0.18
CA ARG A 103 -9.65 -8.35 0.62
C ARG A 103 -10.32 -7.68 -0.59
N ALA A 104 -11.00 -8.49 -1.41
CA ALA A 104 -11.62 -8.12 -2.70
C ALA A 104 -12.65 -6.95 -2.67
N ARG A 105 -12.87 -6.33 -1.52
CA ARG A 105 -13.77 -5.19 -1.30
C ARG A 105 -13.05 -3.93 -0.82
N GLN A 106 -11.74 -3.96 -0.58
CA GLN A 106 -11.01 -2.75 -0.20
C GLN A 106 -10.90 -1.78 -1.38
N ALA A 107 -11.17 -0.51 -1.11
CA ALA A 107 -11.08 0.58 -2.06
C ALA A 107 -10.58 1.85 -1.37
N LEU A 108 -10.20 2.82 -2.19
CA LEU A 108 -9.90 4.18 -1.76
C LEU A 108 -11.04 5.08 -2.26
N ALA A 109 -11.60 5.88 -1.38
CA ALA A 109 -12.47 6.98 -1.75
C ALA A 109 -11.66 8.27 -1.85
N VAL A 110 -12.00 9.12 -2.82
CA VAL A 110 -11.44 10.47 -2.95
C VAL A 110 -12.57 11.48 -2.92
N LEU A 111 -12.44 12.52 -2.10
CA LEU A 111 -13.37 13.65 -2.06
C LEU A 111 -12.65 14.91 -2.54
N HIS A 112 -13.23 15.63 -3.51
CA HIS A 112 -12.63 16.84 -4.07
C HIS A 112 -13.36 18.09 -3.61
N PHE A 113 -12.67 18.96 -2.89
CA PHE A 113 -13.21 20.19 -2.36
C PHE A 113 -12.56 21.43 -2.99
N SER A 114 -13.35 22.48 -3.16
CA SER A 114 -12.87 23.87 -3.11
C SER A 114 -13.10 24.43 -1.71
N VAL A 115 -12.20 25.32 -1.26
CA VAL A 115 -12.18 25.83 0.11
C VAL A 115 -12.10 27.35 0.12
N GLU A 116 -13.02 28.00 0.81
CA GLU A 116 -13.11 29.47 0.92
C GLU A 116 -12.65 29.99 2.29
N VAL A 117 -12.54 29.11 3.27
CA VAL A 117 -11.97 29.38 4.61
C VAL A 117 -10.47 29.11 4.64
N PRO A 118 -9.72 29.55 5.66
CA PRO A 118 -8.31 29.20 5.78
C PRO A 118 -8.09 27.68 5.69
N LEU A 119 -7.18 27.26 4.81
CA LEU A 119 -7.01 25.84 4.49
C LEU A 119 -6.37 25.05 5.65
N LEU A 120 -5.41 25.63 6.37
CA LEU A 120 -4.66 24.91 7.40
C LEU A 120 -5.55 24.41 8.57
N PRO A 121 -6.49 25.20 9.13
CA PRO A 121 -7.43 24.70 10.14
C PRO A 121 -8.25 23.49 9.68
N VAL A 122 -8.70 23.48 8.41
CA VAL A 122 -9.44 22.35 7.83
C VAL A 122 -8.56 21.10 7.81
N LEU A 123 -7.32 21.23 7.31
CA LEU A 123 -6.34 20.13 7.25
C LEU A 123 -6.03 19.59 8.65
N ARG A 124 -5.80 20.48 9.63
CA ARG A 124 -5.55 20.11 11.02
C ARG A 124 -6.72 19.32 11.61
N ALA A 125 -7.96 19.78 11.40
CA ALA A 125 -9.15 19.10 11.87
C ALA A 125 -9.31 17.70 11.23
N LEU A 126 -9.03 17.55 9.93
CA LEU A 126 -9.01 16.26 9.23
C LEU A 126 -7.93 15.31 9.76
N ALA A 127 -6.76 15.86 10.13
CA ALA A 127 -5.68 15.11 10.76
C ALA A 127 -5.96 14.77 12.23
N GLY A 128 -7.10 15.18 12.80
CA GLY A 128 -7.49 14.96 14.19
C GLY A 128 -6.82 15.93 15.19
N ARG A 129 -6.23 17.03 14.72
CA ARG A 129 -5.62 18.08 15.52
C ARG A 129 -6.59 19.25 15.60
N ARG A 130 -7.49 19.22 16.57
CA ARG A 130 -8.56 20.20 16.69
C ARG A 130 -8.13 21.34 17.62
N PRO A 131 -8.27 22.62 17.22
CA PRO A 131 -8.44 23.68 18.19
C PRO A 131 -9.81 23.52 18.88
N ASP A 132 -9.89 23.92 20.16
CA ASP A 132 -11.13 23.81 20.94
C ASP A 132 -12.31 24.48 20.22
N GLY A 133 -13.43 23.75 20.07
CA GLY A 133 -14.66 24.25 19.46
C GLY A 133 -14.76 24.16 17.93
N ALA A 134 -13.70 23.76 17.21
CA ALA A 134 -13.77 23.60 15.76
C ALA A 134 -14.55 22.32 15.37
N GLY A 135 -15.53 22.49 14.47
CA GLY A 135 -16.30 21.38 13.90
C GLY A 135 -15.43 20.40 13.10
N THR A 136 -15.87 19.14 12.97
CA THR A 136 -15.17 18.16 12.14
C THR A 136 -15.61 18.30 10.68
N PRO A 137 -14.69 18.55 9.73
CA PRO A 137 -15.06 18.85 8.33
C PRO A 137 -15.88 17.74 7.64
N LEU A 138 -15.60 16.47 7.96
CA LEU A 138 -16.31 15.32 7.40
C LEU A 138 -17.52 14.91 8.25
N THR A 139 -18.44 15.85 8.50
CA THR A 139 -19.68 15.61 9.25
C THR A 139 -20.91 16.14 8.51
N GLY A 140 -22.10 15.69 8.95
CA GLY A 140 -23.38 16.04 8.30
C GLY A 140 -23.39 15.62 6.83
N PRO A 141 -23.57 16.55 5.87
CA PRO A 141 -23.61 16.21 4.46
C PRO A 141 -22.27 15.69 3.92
N PHE A 142 -21.15 16.00 4.58
CA PHE A 142 -19.82 15.51 4.22
C PHE A 142 -19.41 14.25 4.98
N ALA A 143 -20.29 13.68 5.80
CA ALA A 143 -20.00 12.44 6.51
C ALA A 143 -19.79 11.29 5.50
N PRO A 144 -18.68 10.53 5.56
CA PRO A 144 -18.41 9.44 4.61
C PRO A 144 -19.53 8.39 4.58
N ALA A 145 -20.14 8.08 5.73
CA ALA A 145 -21.29 7.17 5.81
C ALA A 145 -22.49 7.65 4.99
N THR A 146 -22.71 8.98 4.93
CA THR A 146 -23.77 9.59 4.13
C THR A 146 -23.40 9.63 2.64
N LEU A 147 -22.17 10.06 2.32
CA LEU A 147 -21.72 10.21 0.93
C LEU A 147 -21.65 8.88 0.18
N PHE A 148 -21.22 7.81 0.85
CA PHE A 148 -21.04 6.47 0.28
C PHE A 148 -22.17 5.50 0.63
N ALA A 149 -23.30 6.00 1.15
CA ALA A 149 -24.46 5.18 1.51
C ALA A 149 -24.87 4.24 0.37
N GLY A 150 -24.96 2.94 0.66
CA GLY A 150 -25.30 1.90 -0.30
C GLY A 150 -24.19 1.48 -1.27
N ILE A 151 -23.04 2.15 -1.26
CA ILE A 151 -21.89 1.85 -2.13
C ILE A 151 -20.72 1.25 -1.35
N ALA A 152 -20.32 1.93 -0.28
CA ALA A 152 -19.17 1.55 0.53
C ALA A 152 -19.37 1.92 1.99
N GLU A 153 -18.76 1.14 2.87
CA GLU A 153 -18.64 1.45 4.28
C GLU A 153 -17.32 2.18 4.51
N ALA A 154 -17.39 3.35 5.14
CA ALA A 154 -16.21 4.00 5.66
C ALA A 154 -15.77 3.31 6.97
N PRO A 155 -14.46 3.22 7.23
CA PRO A 155 -13.95 2.73 8.50
C PRO A 155 -14.44 3.63 9.64
N ASP A 156 -14.65 3.02 10.79
CA ASP A 156 -15.06 3.72 12.00
C ASP A 156 -14.01 4.80 12.35
N PRO A 157 -14.39 6.09 12.42
CA PRO A 157 -13.46 7.16 12.77
C PRO A 157 -12.87 7.02 14.19
N GLU A 158 -13.47 6.21 15.06
CA GLU A 158 -12.96 5.90 16.40
C GLU A 158 -12.06 4.67 16.44
N ALA A 159 -11.91 3.95 15.32
CA ALA A 159 -11.02 2.80 15.27
C ALA A 159 -9.56 3.23 15.58
N PRO A 160 -8.86 2.54 16.51
CA PRO A 160 -7.54 2.96 17.00
C PRO A 160 -6.40 2.86 15.96
N SER A 161 -6.71 2.57 14.69
CA SER A 161 -5.72 2.38 13.64
C SER A 161 -5.34 3.72 12.98
N THR A 162 -4.04 4.01 12.90
CA THR A 162 -3.50 5.10 12.07
C THR A 162 -3.89 4.98 10.60
N LEU A 163 -4.33 3.80 10.15
CA LEU A 163 -4.84 3.55 8.80
C LEU A 163 -6.25 4.10 8.57
N ALA A 164 -6.99 4.50 9.61
CA ALA A 164 -8.32 5.08 9.48
C ALA A 164 -8.29 6.61 9.20
N ARG A 165 -7.13 7.27 9.36
CA ARG A 165 -7.04 8.72 9.17
C ARG A 165 -7.01 9.09 7.68
N PRO A 166 -7.72 10.15 7.28
CA PRO A 166 -7.67 10.63 5.89
C PRO A 166 -6.27 11.08 5.51
N TYR A 167 -5.83 10.76 4.29
CA TYR A 167 -4.65 11.37 3.69
C TYR A 167 -5.09 12.59 2.89
N THR A 168 -4.60 13.77 3.26
CA THR A 168 -5.01 15.03 2.62
C THR A 168 -3.99 15.47 1.59
N ILE A 169 -4.48 15.99 0.47
CA ILE A 169 -3.66 16.63 -0.54
C ILE A 169 -4.18 18.05 -0.67
N ALA A 170 -3.35 19.04 -0.38
CA ALA A 170 -3.71 20.45 -0.35
C ALA A 170 -3.09 21.19 -1.53
N PHE A 171 -3.83 22.13 -2.10
CA PHE A 171 -3.30 23.06 -3.11
C PHE A 171 -3.71 24.48 -2.73
N MET A 172 -2.74 25.38 -2.65
CA MET A 172 -2.95 26.76 -2.28
C MET A 172 -2.16 27.68 -3.20
N THR A 173 -2.79 28.76 -3.67
CA THR A 173 -2.10 29.85 -4.37
C THR A 173 -2.18 31.14 -3.56
N PRO A 174 -1.13 31.97 -3.60
CA PRO A 174 -1.11 33.20 -2.84
C PRO A 174 -1.89 34.31 -3.55
N THR A 175 -2.50 35.21 -2.77
CA THR A 175 -2.95 36.51 -3.27
C THR A 175 -1.73 37.42 -3.43
N ALA A 176 -1.91 38.59 -4.06
CA ALA A 176 -0.84 39.61 -4.14
C ALA A 176 -0.27 40.01 -2.76
N GLN A 177 -1.09 39.95 -1.70
CA GLN A 177 -0.68 40.29 -0.34
C GLN A 177 0.27 39.25 0.27
N HIS A 178 0.20 37.99 -0.16
CA HIS A 178 1.03 36.91 0.38
C HIS A 178 2.37 36.76 -0.36
N VAL A 179 2.52 37.33 -1.56
CA VAL A 179 3.74 37.21 -2.37
C VAL A 179 5.01 37.62 -1.61
N PRO A 180 5.04 38.70 -0.81
CA PRO A 180 6.25 39.07 -0.06
C PRO A 180 6.73 38.00 0.93
N ALA A 181 5.85 37.13 1.43
CA ALA A 181 6.21 36.01 2.30
C ALA A 181 6.77 34.81 1.53
N LEU A 182 6.56 34.77 0.21
CA LEU A 182 6.87 33.64 -0.67
C LEU A 182 7.95 33.95 -1.70
N ARG A 183 8.24 35.24 -1.97
CA ARG A 183 9.36 35.68 -2.79
C ARG A 183 10.01 36.90 -2.17
N THR A 184 11.33 36.86 -2.11
CA THR A 184 12.15 37.93 -1.52
C THR A 184 13.23 38.40 -2.49
N GLY A 185 13.58 39.68 -2.40
CA GLY A 185 14.65 40.29 -3.19
C GLY A 185 14.25 40.61 -4.64
N PRO A 186 15.10 41.37 -5.36
CA PRO A 186 14.84 41.81 -6.73
C PRO A 186 14.77 40.64 -7.73
N ASP A 187 15.49 39.55 -7.44
CA ASP A 187 15.53 38.34 -8.27
C ASP A 187 14.39 37.36 -7.97
N GLY A 188 13.52 37.68 -7.01
CA GLY A 188 12.37 36.84 -6.64
C GLY A 188 12.74 35.47 -6.08
N GLN A 189 13.81 35.39 -5.29
CA GLN A 189 14.28 34.14 -4.67
C GLN A 189 13.22 33.57 -3.70
N LEU A 190 13.17 32.24 -3.60
CA LEU A 190 12.28 31.55 -2.65
C LEU A 190 12.89 31.57 -1.25
N PRO A 191 12.29 32.28 -0.28
CA PRO A 191 12.74 32.27 1.10
C PRO A 191 12.38 30.93 1.78
N GLY A 192 13.06 30.60 2.87
CA GLY A 192 12.74 29.41 3.67
C GLY A 192 11.32 29.40 4.25
N SER A 193 10.65 30.55 4.34
CA SER A 193 9.25 30.67 4.74
C SER A 193 8.26 30.03 3.77
N ALA A 194 8.57 30.02 2.47
CA ALA A 194 7.74 29.32 1.48
C ALA A 194 7.72 27.81 1.75
N ASP A 195 8.86 27.24 2.12
CA ASP A 195 8.97 25.82 2.47
C ASP A 195 8.31 25.51 3.81
N GLN A 196 8.32 26.45 4.75
CA GLN A 196 7.57 26.30 6.01
C GLN A 196 6.06 26.29 5.78
N TRP A 197 5.53 27.16 4.91
CA TRP A 197 4.11 27.13 4.54
C TRP A 197 3.73 25.79 3.92
N LEU A 198 4.55 25.33 2.97
CA LEU A 198 4.38 24.04 2.32
C LEU A 198 4.42 22.88 3.33
N TRP A 199 5.33 22.93 4.30
CA TRP A 199 5.42 21.96 5.39
C TRP A 199 4.20 21.99 6.31
N GLN A 200 3.70 23.15 6.72
CA GLN A 200 2.51 23.26 7.57
C GLN A 200 1.29 22.64 6.88
N LEU A 201 1.10 22.92 5.59
CA LEU A 201 0.04 22.33 4.78
C LEU A 201 0.20 20.80 4.65
N ALA A 202 1.39 20.30 4.28
CA ALA A 202 1.60 18.86 4.07
C ALA A 202 1.54 18.05 5.38
N SER A 203 2.07 18.61 6.47
CA SER A 203 2.05 17.98 7.79
C SER A 203 0.70 18.10 8.49
N CYS A 204 -0.19 18.96 7.97
CA CYS A 204 -1.47 19.33 8.58
C CYS A 204 -1.27 19.85 10.00
N SER A 205 -0.27 20.71 10.21
CA SER A 205 0.16 21.12 11.54
C SER A 205 0.74 22.53 11.58
N THR A 206 0.78 23.11 12.77
CA THR A 206 1.43 24.38 13.08
C THR A 206 2.72 24.13 13.87
N PRO A 207 3.60 25.13 13.98
CA PRO A 207 4.74 25.07 14.90
C PRO A 207 4.36 24.81 16.37
N ALA A 208 3.11 25.10 16.78
CA ALA A 208 2.62 24.78 18.12
C ALA A 208 2.32 23.28 18.29
N ASP A 209 1.88 22.60 17.24
CA ASP A 209 1.64 21.15 17.26
C ASP A 209 2.96 20.36 17.18
N PHE A 210 3.87 20.83 16.32
CA PHE A 210 5.18 20.24 16.06
C PHE A 210 6.20 21.37 15.88
N PRO A 211 6.88 21.80 16.96
CA PRO A 211 7.93 22.80 16.84
C PRO A 211 9.04 22.23 15.97
N LEU A 212 9.48 22.99 14.97
CA LEU A 212 10.58 22.63 14.09
C LEU A 212 11.89 23.20 14.66
N PRO A 213 12.76 22.36 15.27
CA PRO A 213 14.06 22.83 15.75
C PRO A 213 14.90 23.30 14.55
N PRO A 214 15.53 24.50 14.63
CA PRO A 214 16.34 25.05 13.54
C PRO A 214 17.38 24.06 12.99
N GLU A 215 17.92 23.19 13.85
CA GLU A 215 18.95 22.21 13.54
C GLU A 215 18.47 21.13 12.55
N VAL A 216 17.17 20.82 12.53
CA VAL A 216 16.59 19.77 11.66
C VAL A 216 15.70 20.34 10.56
N THR A 217 15.29 21.61 10.65
CA THR A 217 14.46 22.28 9.65
C THR A 217 15.02 22.15 8.24
N GLY A 218 16.31 22.39 8.04
CA GLY A 218 16.96 22.23 6.73
C GLY A 218 16.99 20.79 6.22
N ARG A 219 16.85 19.78 7.09
CA ARG A 219 16.67 18.37 6.67
C ARG A 219 15.22 18.06 6.34
N LEU A 220 14.27 18.56 7.12
CA LEU A 220 12.84 18.31 6.92
C LEU A 220 12.29 19.01 5.66
N LEU A 221 12.90 20.13 5.27
CA LEU A 221 12.54 20.90 4.07
C LEU A 221 13.40 20.55 2.84
N ARG A 222 14.33 19.59 2.96
CA ARG A 222 15.24 19.20 1.86
C ARG A 222 14.53 18.46 0.73
N ASP A 223 13.40 17.83 1.03
CA ASP A 223 12.64 16.98 0.11
C ASP A 223 11.53 17.74 -0.63
N VAL A 224 11.62 19.08 -0.68
CA VAL A 224 10.67 19.89 -1.43
C VAL A 224 10.89 19.72 -2.93
N ILE A 225 9.84 19.32 -3.63
CA ILE A 225 9.83 19.11 -5.08
C ILE A 225 9.51 20.43 -5.77
N ARG A 226 10.50 20.99 -6.46
CA ARG A 226 10.35 22.20 -7.28
C ARG A 226 9.77 21.85 -8.65
N ILE A 227 8.44 21.86 -8.77
CA ILE A 227 7.76 21.48 -10.03
C ILE A 227 8.03 22.50 -11.13
N SER A 228 7.99 23.79 -10.81
CA SER A 228 8.40 24.87 -11.70
C SER A 228 8.88 26.08 -10.89
N ALA A 229 9.22 27.19 -11.56
CA ALA A 229 9.51 28.44 -10.87
C ALA A 229 8.32 28.94 -10.03
N ASP A 230 7.09 28.59 -10.41
CA ASP A 230 5.86 29.19 -9.88
C ASP A 230 5.18 28.37 -8.79
N TRP A 231 5.59 27.12 -8.56
CA TRP A 231 5.03 26.31 -7.48
C TRP A 231 5.91 25.12 -7.09
N SER A 232 5.69 24.65 -5.88
CA SER A 232 6.37 23.47 -5.31
C SER A 232 5.39 22.54 -4.62
N ALA A 233 5.86 21.32 -4.38
CA ALA A 233 5.13 20.32 -3.64
C ALA A 233 5.98 19.69 -2.55
N LEU A 234 5.33 19.23 -1.48
CA LEU A 234 5.94 18.42 -0.44
C LEU A 234 5.01 17.26 -0.12
N VAL A 235 5.58 16.07 -0.02
CA VAL A 235 4.88 14.85 0.35
C VAL A 235 5.39 14.42 1.72
N LEU A 236 4.47 14.24 2.67
CA LEU A 236 4.74 13.73 4.01
C LEU A 236 3.80 12.54 4.30
N ARG A 237 4.05 11.88 5.43
CA ARG A 237 3.26 10.70 5.85
C ARG A 237 1.77 11.00 6.08
N GLN A 238 1.43 12.19 6.54
CA GLN A 238 0.05 12.60 6.86
C GLN A 238 -0.69 13.24 5.68
N GLY A 239 0.05 13.75 4.70
CA GLY A 239 -0.53 14.45 3.57
C GLY A 239 0.52 14.98 2.60
N ALA A 240 0.05 15.57 1.52
CA ALA A 240 0.85 16.29 0.56
C ALA A 240 0.31 17.71 0.39
N ALA A 241 1.18 18.64 0.01
CA ALA A 241 0.76 20.01 -0.29
C ALA A 241 1.44 20.52 -1.55
N PHE A 242 0.76 21.45 -2.20
CA PHE A 242 1.20 22.20 -3.37
C PHE A 242 1.00 23.68 -3.08
N LEU A 243 2.04 24.47 -3.27
CA LEU A 243 2.03 25.91 -2.96
C LEU A 243 2.50 26.70 -4.17
N GLY A 244 1.68 27.64 -4.62
CA GLY A 244 2.06 28.66 -5.59
C GLY A 244 2.99 29.71 -4.97
N HIS A 245 3.90 30.26 -5.78
CA HIS A 245 4.93 31.21 -5.32
C HIS A 245 4.76 32.62 -5.91
N ARG A 246 3.78 32.83 -6.77
CA ARG A 246 3.43 34.13 -7.33
C ARG A 246 1.94 34.35 -7.18
N ALA A 247 1.51 35.62 -7.21
CA ALA A 247 0.10 35.96 -7.14
C ALA A 247 -0.71 35.21 -8.19
N ASP A 248 -1.83 34.64 -7.78
CA ASP A 248 -2.84 34.07 -8.66
C ASP A 248 -3.72 35.21 -9.21
N ASN A 249 -3.77 35.34 -10.54
CA ASN A 249 -4.56 36.38 -11.20
C ASN A 249 -5.98 35.92 -11.53
N GLY A 250 -6.37 34.70 -11.12
CA GLY A 250 -7.71 34.16 -11.32
C GLY A 250 -7.82 33.29 -12.57
N GLU A 251 -8.97 33.36 -13.23
CA GLU A 251 -9.29 32.53 -14.40
C GLU A 251 -8.34 32.81 -15.59
N GLY A 252 -7.88 31.74 -16.23
CA GLY A 252 -6.91 31.77 -17.33
C GLY A 252 -5.44 31.82 -16.87
N ASP A 253 -5.18 31.95 -15.57
CA ASP A 253 -3.81 31.91 -15.04
C ASP A 253 -3.22 30.49 -15.10
N PHE A 254 -1.88 30.37 -15.10
CA PHE A 254 -1.18 29.08 -14.96
C PHE A 254 -1.72 28.23 -13.79
N PHE A 255 -2.19 28.84 -12.70
CA PHE A 255 -2.70 28.07 -11.58
C PHE A 255 -4.00 27.31 -11.87
N ASP A 256 -4.76 27.64 -12.93
CA ASP A 256 -5.83 26.75 -13.43
C ASP A 256 -5.26 25.42 -13.93
N PHE A 257 -4.12 25.47 -14.63
CA PHE A 257 -3.40 24.27 -15.05
C PHE A 257 -2.86 23.51 -13.83
N GLY A 258 -2.32 24.22 -12.84
CA GLY A 258 -1.80 23.64 -11.59
C GLY A 258 -2.88 22.90 -10.79
N ALA A 259 -3.99 23.57 -10.49
CA ALA A 259 -5.16 23.02 -9.80
C ALA A 259 -5.66 21.72 -10.45
N ARG A 260 -5.74 21.71 -11.79
CA ARG A 260 -6.07 20.51 -12.55
C ARG A 260 -5.05 19.38 -12.38
N HIS A 261 -3.76 19.65 -12.53
CA HIS A 261 -2.73 18.59 -12.46
C HIS A 261 -2.67 17.99 -11.07
N PHE A 262 -2.83 18.83 -10.05
CA PHE A 262 -3.00 18.44 -8.66
C PHE A 262 -4.15 17.43 -8.50
N ARG A 263 -5.37 17.73 -8.99
CA ARG A 263 -6.53 16.83 -8.87
C ARG A 263 -6.55 15.66 -9.86
N SER A 264 -5.57 15.55 -10.75
CA SER A 264 -5.51 14.49 -11.76
C SER A 264 -4.19 13.71 -11.70
N VAL A 265 -3.20 14.07 -12.51
CA VAL A 265 -1.95 13.32 -12.67
C VAL A 265 -1.16 13.20 -11.37
N TYR A 266 -1.14 14.24 -10.54
CA TYR A 266 -0.40 14.22 -9.28
C TYR A 266 -1.13 13.46 -8.18
N LEU A 267 -2.44 13.63 -8.07
CA LEU A 267 -3.29 12.76 -7.26
C LEU A 267 -3.07 11.29 -7.62
N ASP A 268 -3.01 10.95 -8.90
CA ASP A 268 -2.82 9.57 -9.36
C ASP A 268 -1.48 8.96 -8.97
N ALA A 269 -0.41 9.76 -9.00
CA ALA A 269 0.89 9.33 -8.49
C ALA A 269 0.81 8.99 -7.00
N LEU A 270 0.13 9.82 -6.21
CA LEU A 270 -0.06 9.59 -4.76
C LEU A 270 -1.01 8.42 -4.47
N LEU A 271 -2.07 8.23 -5.26
CA LEU A 271 -2.94 7.05 -5.18
C LEU A 271 -2.17 5.77 -5.50
N LEU A 272 -1.29 5.79 -6.50
CA LEU A 272 -0.44 4.66 -6.84
C LEU A 272 0.52 4.32 -5.69
N GLY A 273 1.12 5.33 -5.06
CA GLY A 273 1.92 5.15 -3.83
C GLY A 273 1.10 4.53 -2.70
N THR A 274 -0.14 4.98 -2.51
CA THR A 274 -1.06 4.43 -1.51
C THR A 274 -1.37 2.95 -1.79
N LEU A 275 -1.67 2.60 -3.04
CA LEU A 275 -1.89 1.21 -3.46
C LEU A 275 -0.63 0.33 -3.26
N GLN A 276 0.56 0.88 -3.51
CA GLN A 276 1.83 0.17 -3.25
C GLN A 276 2.03 -0.10 -1.76
N ARG A 277 1.75 0.88 -0.91
CA ARG A 277 1.82 0.73 0.55
C ARG A 277 0.87 -0.36 1.02
N ASP A 278 -0.41 -0.29 0.64
CA ASP A 278 -1.43 -1.24 1.08
C ASP A 278 -1.07 -2.67 0.63
N ARG A 279 -0.50 -2.83 -0.57
CA ARG A 279 -0.05 -4.14 -1.05
C ARG A 279 1.22 -4.64 -0.35
N ILE A 280 2.12 -3.76 0.09
CA ILE A 280 3.26 -4.13 0.94
C ILE A 280 2.76 -4.60 2.31
N ASP A 281 1.80 -3.91 2.91
CA ASP A 281 1.20 -4.31 4.18
C ASP A 281 0.60 -5.72 4.09
N GLU A 282 -0.10 -6.04 2.99
CA GLU A 282 -0.63 -7.39 2.76
C GLU A 282 0.46 -8.45 2.56
N LEU A 283 1.54 -8.13 1.86
CA LEU A 283 2.65 -9.07 1.70
C LEU A 283 3.34 -9.35 3.04
N THR A 284 3.40 -8.35 3.94
CA THR A 284 3.87 -8.53 5.32
C THR A 284 2.91 -9.41 6.14
N ASP A 285 1.60 -9.21 6.01
CA ASP A 285 0.58 -10.07 6.63
C ASP A 285 0.71 -11.51 6.11
N GLU A 286 0.79 -11.70 4.78
CA GLU A 286 0.95 -13.00 4.12
C GLU A 286 2.23 -13.74 4.57
N LEU A 287 3.34 -13.01 4.76
CA LEU A 287 4.61 -13.53 5.30
C LEU A 287 4.46 -14.04 6.74
N SER A 288 3.80 -13.26 7.59
CA SER A 288 3.65 -13.56 9.01
C SER A 288 2.86 -14.86 9.23
N GLU A 289 1.90 -15.16 8.35
CA GLU A 289 1.09 -16.38 8.44
C GLU A 289 1.77 -17.65 7.86
N VAL A 290 2.97 -17.57 7.27
CA VAL A 290 3.58 -18.73 6.58
C VAL A 290 3.81 -19.91 7.55
N PHE A 291 4.21 -19.63 8.79
CA PHE A 291 4.58 -20.65 9.78
C PHE A 291 3.41 -21.27 10.54
N ASP A 292 2.21 -20.69 10.50
CA ASP A 292 1.05 -21.19 11.23
C ASP A 292 0.38 -22.42 10.58
N SER A 293 0.97 -22.98 9.52
CA SER A 293 0.31 -24.03 8.73
C SER A 293 1.21 -25.22 8.40
N ALA A 294 0.61 -26.42 8.45
CA ALA A 294 1.21 -27.68 8.00
C ALA A 294 1.49 -27.76 6.48
N ARG A 295 1.43 -26.63 5.75
CA ARG A 295 1.50 -26.54 4.27
C ARG A 295 2.45 -25.42 3.82
N ILE A 296 3.57 -25.26 4.52
CA ILE A 296 4.58 -24.19 4.31
C ILE A 296 4.97 -24.05 2.83
N ALA A 297 5.35 -25.14 2.16
CA ALA A 297 5.77 -25.10 0.75
C ALA A 297 4.74 -24.46 -0.20
N ARG A 298 3.44 -24.75 0.00
CA ARG A 298 2.38 -24.15 -0.82
C ARG A 298 2.16 -22.67 -0.51
N ARG A 299 2.30 -22.26 0.75
CA ARG A 299 2.18 -20.85 1.15
C ARG A 299 3.34 -20.03 0.60
N VAL A 300 4.57 -20.53 0.71
CA VAL A 300 5.76 -19.89 0.12
C VAL A 300 5.60 -19.73 -1.39
N ALA A 301 5.18 -20.76 -2.12
CA ALA A 301 4.93 -20.65 -3.56
C ALA A 301 3.82 -19.64 -3.93
N ALA A 302 2.78 -19.52 -3.09
CA ALA A 302 1.73 -18.52 -3.29
C ALA A 302 2.26 -17.10 -3.04
N LEU A 303 3.05 -16.90 -1.97
CA LEU A 303 3.71 -15.64 -1.65
C LEU A 303 4.68 -15.21 -2.76
N GLU A 304 5.53 -16.10 -3.26
CA GLU A 304 6.45 -15.81 -4.38
C GLU A 304 5.69 -15.36 -5.64
N ARG A 305 4.58 -16.03 -5.95
CA ARG A 305 3.69 -15.62 -7.06
C ARG A 305 3.12 -14.23 -6.83
N ASN A 306 2.67 -13.95 -5.62
CA ASN A 306 2.11 -12.66 -5.22
C ASN A 306 3.15 -11.52 -5.29
N ILE A 307 4.39 -11.78 -4.87
CA ILE A 307 5.53 -10.87 -5.02
C ILE A 307 5.81 -10.59 -6.51
N ALA A 308 5.82 -11.62 -7.36
CA ALA A 308 6.03 -11.44 -8.79
C ALA A 308 4.94 -10.60 -9.46
N VAL A 309 3.67 -10.80 -9.08
CA VAL A 309 2.54 -9.98 -9.54
C VAL A 309 2.68 -8.53 -9.08
N PHE A 310 3.03 -8.32 -7.80
CA PHE A 310 3.28 -6.99 -7.27
C PHE A 310 4.38 -6.26 -8.05
N ARG A 311 5.52 -6.94 -8.26
CA ARG A 311 6.66 -6.37 -8.97
C ARG A 311 6.34 -5.99 -10.42
N SER A 312 5.60 -6.84 -11.12
CA SER A 312 5.25 -6.61 -12.52
C SER A 312 4.19 -5.52 -12.73
N THR A 313 3.30 -5.32 -11.74
CA THR A 313 2.10 -4.48 -11.87
C THR A 313 2.23 -3.14 -11.15
N TYR A 314 2.80 -3.13 -9.94
CA TYR A 314 2.83 -1.98 -9.04
C TYR A 314 4.21 -1.38 -8.87
N TRP A 315 5.26 -2.21 -8.88
CA TRP A 315 6.60 -1.81 -8.45
C TRP A 315 7.54 -1.57 -9.63
N ARG A 316 7.50 -0.36 -10.22
CA ARG A 316 8.55 0.14 -11.13
C ARG A 316 9.00 1.53 -10.68
N GLN A 317 10.26 1.87 -10.92
CA GLN A 317 10.85 3.15 -10.50
C GLN A 317 10.42 4.33 -11.37
N HIS A 318 9.97 4.09 -12.61
CA HIS A 318 9.50 5.13 -13.53
C HIS A 318 8.10 4.73 -14.03
N LEU A 319 7.07 5.23 -13.36
CA LEU A 319 5.68 4.86 -13.63
C LEU A 319 4.95 5.90 -14.47
N THR A 320 5.55 7.08 -14.64
CA THR A 320 5.07 8.16 -15.50
C THR A 320 6.13 8.55 -16.52
N ALA A 321 5.71 9.12 -17.66
CA ALA A 321 6.60 9.76 -18.62
C ALA A 321 6.99 11.21 -18.23
N HIS A 322 6.45 11.71 -17.12
CA HIS A 322 6.54 13.12 -16.71
C HIS A 322 7.20 13.26 -15.34
N GLY A 323 8.33 13.97 -15.29
CA GLY A 323 9.20 14.13 -14.11
C GLY A 323 8.46 14.37 -12.79
N PRO A 324 7.69 15.46 -12.64
CA PRO A 324 7.10 15.82 -11.35
C PRO A 324 6.18 14.76 -10.73
N ALA A 325 5.46 13.99 -11.55
CA ALA A 325 4.59 12.92 -11.04
C ALA A 325 5.41 11.72 -10.53
N ASN A 326 6.55 11.41 -11.16
CA ASN A 326 7.48 10.40 -10.63
C ASN A 326 8.13 10.91 -9.34
N ASP A 327 8.52 12.19 -9.27
CA ASP A 327 9.15 12.76 -8.08
C ASP A 327 8.21 12.71 -6.87
N LEU A 328 6.92 13.01 -7.06
CA LEU A 328 5.88 12.87 -6.02
C LEU A 328 5.72 11.42 -5.55
N LEU A 329 5.72 10.47 -6.47
CA LEU A 329 5.65 9.04 -6.12
C LEU A 329 6.89 8.60 -5.35
N LEU A 330 8.09 8.99 -5.78
CA LEU A 330 9.33 8.66 -5.09
C LEU A 330 9.36 9.26 -3.68
N ALA A 331 8.94 10.52 -3.53
CA ALA A 331 8.80 11.14 -2.22
C ALA A 331 7.80 10.40 -1.34
N TYR A 332 6.65 9.99 -1.88
CA TYR A 332 5.69 9.15 -1.15
C TYR A 332 6.32 7.82 -0.71
N GLN A 333 7.01 7.13 -1.62
CA GLN A 333 7.67 5.86 -1.34
C GLN A 333 8.70 5.99 -0.21
N GLU A 334 9.49 7.06 -0.21
CA GLU A 334 10.49 7.32 0.83
C GLU A 334 9.84 7.62 2.19
N GLN A 335 8.82 8.48 2.23
CA GLN A 335 8.09 8.83 3.45
C GLN A 335 7.44 7.61 4.13
N HIS A 336 7.03 6.62 3.34
CA HIS A 336 6.47 5.37 3.84
C HIS A 336 7.48 4.22 3.91
N ARG A 337 8.76 4.49 3.63
CA ARG A 337 9.88 3.52 3.60
C ARG A 337 9.58 2.29 2.74
N LEU A 338 8.77 2.47 1.68
CA LEU A 338 8.29 1.36 0.86
C LEU A 338 9.44 0.52 0.24
N PRO A 339 10.52 1.12 -0.28
CA PRO A 339 11.63 0.34 -0.84
C PRO A 339 12.34 -0.52 0.21
N ALA A 340 12.57 0.01 1.41
CA ALA A 340 13.20 -0.72 2.50
C ALA A 340 12.31 -1.89 2.96
N ARG A 341 11.02 -1.62 3.21
CA ARG A 341 10.04 -2.65 3.61
C ARG A 341 9.90 -3.76 2.57
N PHE A 342 9.85 -3.40 1.29
CA PHE A 342 9.80 -4.40 0.23
C PHE A 342 11.10 -5.21 0.13
N GLY A 343 12.26 -4.59 0.38
CA GLY A 343 13.54 -5.28 0.49
C GLY A 343 13.56 -6.32 1.62
N GLU A 344 13.02 -5.99 2.80
CA GLU A 344 12.87 -6.90 3.93
C GLU A 344 11.99 -8.11 3.56
N ILE A 345 10.82 -7.86 2.93
CA ILE A 345 9.91 -8.91 2.44
C ILE A 345 10.63 -9.87 1.48
N LEU A 346 11.43 -9.34 0.54
CA LEU A 346 12.18 -10.17 -0.42
C LEU A 346 13.25 -11.02 0.26
N ALA A 347 13.95 -10.47 1.25
CA ALA A 347 14.97 -11.19 2.01
C ALA A 347 14.34 -12.36 2.79
N GLU A 348 13.25 -12.08 3.50
CA GLU A 348 12.54 -13.07 4.31
C GLU A 348 11.90 -14.18 3.46
N ALA A 349 11.26 -13.82 2.34
CA ALA A 349 10.73 -14.80 1.39
C ALA A 349 11.83 -15.73 0.84
N ALA A 350 13.04 -15.20 0.58
CA ALA A 350 14.17 -16.01 0.13
C ALA A 350 14.69 -16.96 1.22
N ASP A 351 14.68 -16.54 2.49
CA ASP A 351 15.00 -17.41 3.63
C ASP A 351 13.99 -18.58 3.74
N TYR A 352 12.70 -18.29 3.59
CA TYR A 352 11.65 -19.32 3.62
C TYR A 352 11.77 -20.31 2.47
N SER A 353 12.07 -19.84 1.26
CA SER A 353 12.30 -20.69 0.09
C SER A 353 13.48 -21.65 0.33
N ARG A 354 14.59 -21.17 0.90
CA ARG A 354 15.74 -22.01 1.30
C ARG A 354 15.38 -23.06 2.36
N LEU A 355 14.57 -22.69 3.35
CA LEU A 355 14.12 -23.60 4.40
C LEU A 355 13.26 -24.73 3.84
N VAL A 356 12.31 -24.40 2.95
CA VAL A 356 11.47 -25.40 2.26
C VAL A 356 12.31 -26.35 1.42
N GLN A 357 13.25 -25.83 0.63
CA GLN A 357 14.15 -26.67 -0.18
C GLN A 357 15.00 -27.61 0.69
N THR A 358 15.48 -27.12 1.84
CA THR A 358 16.25 -27.95 2.78
C THR A 358 15.39 -29.06 3.38
N GLN A 359 14.14 -28.77 3.74
CA GLN A 359 13.18 -29.76 4.25
C GLN A 359 12.82 -30.81 3.18
N GLU A 360 12.54 -30.39 1.94
CA GLU A 360 12.25 -31.30 0.83
C GLU A 360 13.44 -32.21 0.52
N SER A 361 14.66 -31.66 0.51
CA SER A 361 15.88 -32.45 0.32
C SER A 361 16.07 -33.50 1.42
N GLN A 362 15.85 -33.12 2.69
CA GLN A 362 15.89 -34.06 3.81
C GLN A 362 14.82 -35.16 3.71
N GLN A 363 13.62 -34.83 3.22
CA GLN A 363 12.56 -35.81 2.99
C GLN A 363 12.90 -36.79 1.86
N ILE A 364 13.43 -36.30 0.74
CA ILE A 364 13.87 -37.15 -0.39
C ILE A 364 14.99 -38.07 0.08
N SER A 365 16.00 -37.54 0.78
CA SER A 365 17.08 -38.36 1.35
C SER A 365 16.58 -39.37 2.38
N GLY A 366 15.60 -38.99 3.21
CA GLY A 366 14.94 -39.89 4.16
C GLY A 366 14.18 -41.02 3.46
N ALA A 367 13.36 -40.68 2.45
CA ALA A 367 12.61 -41.65 1.65
C ALA A 367 13.54 -42.63 0.91
N LEU A 368 14.62 -42.12 0.30
CA LEU A 368 15.65 -42.93 -0.33
C LEU A 368 16.34 -43.86 0.69
N GLY A 369 16.61 -43.33 1.90
CA GLY A 369 17.16 -44.11 3.01
C GLY A 369 16.23 -45.24 3.44
N VAL A 370 14.92 -45.00 3.55
CA VAL A 370 13.92 -46.05 3.83
C VAL A 370 13.88 -47.07 2.71
N LEU A 371 13.86 -46.63 1.45
CA LEU A 371 13.87 -47.52 0.29
C LEU A 371 15.11 -48.41 0.28
N THR A 372 16.25 -47.89 0.74
CA THR A 372 17.48 -48.67 0.88
C THR A 372 17.39 -49.66 2.05
N ILE A 373 16.91 -49.23 3.23
CA ILE A 373 16.76 -50.11 4.41
C ILE A 373 15.77 -51.27 4.13
N LEU A 374 14.73 -51.02 3.34
CA LEU A 374 13.75 -52.04 2.93
C LEU A 374 14.23 -52.88 1.74
N GLY A 375 14.73 -52.22 0.71
CA GLY A 375 15.03 -52.85 -0.58
C GLY A 375 16.29 -53.71 -0.57
N LEU A 376 17.32 -53.33 0.20
CA LEU A 376 18.59 -54.05 0.21
C LEU A 376 18.44 -55.45 0.84
N PRO A 377 17.90 -55.62 2.07
CA PRO A 377 17.72 -56.94 2.64
C PRO A 377 16.79 -57.84 1.81
N LEU A 378 15.72 -57.28 1.25
CA LEU A 378 14.76 -58.00 0.42
C LEU A 378 15.38 -58.44 -0.92
N GLY A 379 16.04 -57.52 -1.63
CA GLY A 379 16.71 -57.81 -2.90
C GLY A 379 17.85 -58.83 -2.74
N THR A 380 18.61 -58.74 -1.65
CA THR A 380 19.67 -59.71 -1.35
C THR A 380 19.09 -61.10 -1.08
N ALA A 381 18.01 -61.19 -0.30
CA ALA A 381 17.35 -62.46 0.00
C ALA A 381 16.79 -63.15 -1.27
N LEU A 382 16.14 -62.38 -2.14
CA LEU A 382 15.61 -62.90 -3.41
C LEU A 382 16.72 -63.28 -4.40
N GLY A 383 17.80 -62.50 -4.48
CA GLY A 383 18.95 -62.81 -5.33
C GLY A 383 19.67 -64.10 -4.92
N ILE A 384 19.85 -64.33 -3.61
CA ILE A 384 20.43 -65.57 -3.08
C ILE A 384 19.57 -66.78 -3.48
N LEU A 385 18.24 -66.69 -3.34
CA LEU A 385 17.33 -67.77 -3.72
C LEU A 385 17.37 -68.06 -5.23
N GLN A 386 17.49 -67.02 -6.07
CA GLN A 386 17.62 -67.19 -7.53
C GLN A 386 18.94 -67.85 -7.93
N VAL A 387 20.06 -67.49 -7.31
CA VAL A 387 21.38 -68.10 -7.60
C VAL A 387 21.43 -69.57 -7.18
N LEU A 388 20.70 -69.93 -6.12
CA LEU A 388 20.61 -71.30 -5.63
C LEU A 388 19.62 -72.18 -6.42
N ASP A 389 18.93 -71.62 -7.42
CA ASP A 389 17.87 -72.28 -8.21
C ASP A 389 16.78 -72.94 -7.35
N ASP A 390 16.45 -72.30 -6.23
CA ASP A 390 15.60 -72.87 -5.18
C ASP A 390 14.13 -72.52 -5.40
N HIS A 391 13.32 -73.55 -5.67
CA HIS A 391 11.89 -73.43 -5.97
C HIS A 391 11.00 -73.73 -4.75
N SER A 392 11.59 -73.91 -3.56
CA SER A 392 10.86 -74.26 -2.35
C SER A 392 10.10 -73.07 -1.75
N VAL A 393 8.77 -73.19 -1.67
CA VAL A 393 7.90 -72.16 -1.06
C VAL A 393 8.27 -71.89 0.41
N SER A 394 8.72 -72.91 1.15
CA SER A 394 9.14 -72.74 2.54
C SER A 394 10.42 -71.91 2.66
N HIS A 395 11.37 -72.05 1.75
CA HIS A 395 12.61 -71.27 1.76
C HIS A 395 12.36 -69.81 1.36
N LEU A 396 11.43 -69.58 0.43
CA LEU A 396 10.95 -68.23 0.10
C LEU A 396 10.33 -67.54 1.32
N LEU A 397 9.43 -68.22 2.04
CA LEU A 397 8.80 -67.66 3.25
C LEU A 397 9.83 -67.38 4.37
N LEU A 398 10.81 -68.27 4.53
CA LEU A 398 11.87 -68.12 5.54
C LEU A 398 12.79 -66.93 5.21
N ALA A 399 13.19 -66.79 3.94
CA ALA A 399 13.97 -65.66 3.46
C ALA A 399 13.22 -64.32 3.60
N LEU A 400 11.92 -64.31 3.31
CA LEU A 400 11.06 -63.14 3.51
C LEU A 400 10.95 -62.76 4.99
N GLY A 401 10.71 -63.75 5.87
CA GLY A 401 10.65 -63.55 7.31
C GLY A 401 11.98 -63.02 7.87
N LEU A 402 13.10 -63.57 7.41
CA LEU A 402 14.44 -63.11 7.81
C LEU A 402 14.69 -61.67 7.35
N SER A 403 14.29 -61.33 6.13
CA SER A 403 14.37 -59.97 5.59
C SER A 403 13.59 -58.97 6.45
N VAL A 404 12.36 -59.32 6.84
CA VAL A 404 11.53 -58.49 7.74
C VAL A 404 12.20 -58.27 9.11
N VAL A 405 12.79 -59.31 9.69
CA VAL A 405 13.51 -59.20 10.97
C VAL A 405 14.75 -58.32 10.85
N VAL A 406 15.52 -58.48 9.76
CA VAL A 406 16.73 -57.68 9.49
C VAL A 406 16.36 -56.21 9.27
N THR A 407 15.34 -55.94 8.46
CA THR A 407 14.80 -54.58 8.27
C THR A 407 14.30 -53.99 9.59
N GLY A 408 13.54 -54.76 10.38
CA GLY A 408 13.06 -54.35 11.70
C GLY A 408 14.21 -53.98 12.63
N GLY A 409 15.26 -54.80 12.69
CA GLY A 409 16.48 -54.52 13.43
C GLY A 409 17.21 -53.27 12.93
N ALA A 410 17.34 -53.10 11.61
CA ALA A 410 17.97 -51.93 11.00
C ALA A 410 17.24 -50.62 11.35
N LEU A 411 15.91 -50.63 11.44
CA LEU A 411 15.10 -49.47 11.86
C LEU A 411 15.32 -49.07 13.32
N THR A 412 15.76 -49.99 14.20
CA THR A 412 16.09 -49.66 15.60
C THR A 412 17.46 -49.01 15.77
N THR A 413 18.32 -49.08 14.75
CA THR A 413 19.66 -48.46 14.78
C THR A 413 19.56 -46.93 14.82
N ARG A 414 20.67 -46.26 15.15
CA ARG A 414 20.75 -44.79 15.15
C ARG A 414 20.43 -44.21 13.78
N TYR A 415 20.88 -44.87 12.71
CA TYR A 415 20.61 -44.48 11.33
C TYR A 415 19.14 -44.69 10.95
N GLY A 416 18.56 -45.85 11.29
CA GLY A 416 17.14 -46.14 11.06
C GLY A 416 16.20 -45.16 11.78
N ARG A 417 16.55 -44.78 13.03
CA ARG A 417 15.80 -43.77 13.79
C ARG A 417 15.91 -42.37 13.19
N LEU A 418 17.08 -41.97 12.68
CA LEU A 418 17.26 -40.69 11.98
C LEU A 418 16.39 -40.63 10.72
N VAL A 419 16.39 -41.69 9.93
CA VAL A 419 15.58 -41.82 8.71
C VAL A 419 14.07 -41.82 9.02
N MET A 420 13.64 -42.46 10.10
CA MET A 420 12.22 -42.41 10.54
C MET A 420 11.83 -41.03 11.08
N SER A 421 12.76 -40.34 11.75
CA SER A 421 12.51 -38.98 12.27
C SER A 421 12.40 -37.94 11.16
N SER A 422 13.16 -38.08 10.07
CA SER A 422 13.06 -37.19 8.90
C SER A 422 11.75 -37.36 8.13
N LEU A 423 11.10 -38.53 8.20
CA LEU A 423 9.76 -38.76 7.66
C LEU A 423 8.63 -38.25 8.57
N ARG A 424 8.78 -38.39 9.91
CA ARG A 424 7.78 -37.90 10.87
C ARG A 424 7.72 -36.38 10.97
N GLY A 425 8.83 -35.67 10.74
CA GLY A 425 8.86 -34.21 10.71
C GLY A 425 7.97 -33.55 9.63
N GLY A 426 7.49 -34.32 8.64
CA GLY A 426 6.60 -33.83 7.56
C GLY A 426 5.13 -34.21 7.68
N SER A 427 4.75 -35.10 8.61
CA SER A 427 3.35 -35.54 8.78
C SER A 427 2.72 -34.78 9.94
N GLY A 428 2.11 -33.63 9.65
CA GLY A 428 1.29 -32.90 10.63
C GLY A 428 0.14 -33.78 11.13
N ALA A 429 0.27 -34.30 12.34
CA ALA A 429 -0.86 -34.83 13.10
C ALA A 429 -1.54 -33.66 13.84
N PRO A 430 -2.88 -33.56 13.81
CA PRO A 430 -3.61 -32.51 14.51
C PRO A 430 -3.42 -32.67 16.01
N GLY A 431 -2.97 -31.60 16.68
CA GLY A 431 -2.96 -31.56 18.14
C GLY A 431 -4.40 -31.58 18.65
N GLU A 432 -4.77 -32.64 19.38
CA GLU A 432 -5.89 -32.57 20.32
C GLU A 432 -5.42 -31.93 21.65
N PRO A 433 -6.33 -31.22 22.34
CA PRO A 433 -5.99 -30.35 23.46
C PRO A 433 -5.93 -31.12 24.78
N GLY A 434 -4.74 -31.14 25.42
CA GLY A 434 -4.55 -31.71 26.75
C GLY A 434 -4.58 -30.63 27.83
N GLY A 435 -5.75 -30.38 28.43
CA GLY A 435 -5.87 -29.61 29.66
C GLY A 435 -5.47 -30.40 30.92
N ARG A 436 -5.07 -29.63 31.94
CA ARG A 436 -5.14 -29.89 33.40
C ARG A 436 -4.49 -31.14 34.01
N HIS A 437 -3.41 -30.89 34.77
CA HIS A 437 -3.29 -31.08 36.23
C HIS A 437 -2.08 -30.20 36.66
N GLY A 438 -2.10 -29.34 37.67
CA GLY A 438 -2.71 -29.50 38.98
C GLY A 438 -1.65 -29.97 39.98
N SER A 439 -0.77 -29.05 40.40
CA SER A 439 -0.04 -29.01 41.67
C SER A 439 0.19 -27.54 42.04
#